data_AF-A0A0Q9QNK0-F1
#
_entry.id   AF-A0A0Q9QNK0-F1
#
_cell.length_a   1.000
_cell.length_b   1.000
_cell.length_c   1.000
_cell.angle_alpha   90.00
_cell.angle_beta   90.00
_cell.angle_gamma   90.00
#
_symmetry.space_group_name_H-M   'P 1'
#
loop_
_entity.id
_entity.type
_entity.pdbx_description
1 polymer ?
#
loop_
_entity_poly.entity_id
_entity_poly.type
_entity_poly.pdbx_seq_one_letter_code
_entity_poly.pdbx_strand_id
1 'polypeptide(L)'
;MTGSFLLDLLVVAAAAVGLGYLLFRVLVQGKQLYGRDRERESSWDSTQQSAIDLARRSGWQVDEHPDRSWPEDLRSVREDGRACLLVLSGPDFEASSWAAKEKMVGALAGAQSRLWLLRLRAPEVRHSLFVRRSARGQEELLLPTRFQGRVAVEEPIGGLFAGGDYREVEDLLGPLVEQVRASGSWILTAPGDVTVMAALEPDASGLEFRLRLAREVAAALSR
;
A
#
# COMPACT_ATOMS: atom_id res chain seq x y z
N MET A 1 47.00 -13.42 40.58
CA MET A 1 46.58 -12.60 39.41
C MET A 1 45.87 -13.44 38.34
N THR A 2 45.04 -14.42 38.71
CA THR A 2 44.40 -15.39 37.77
C THR A 2 42.89 -15.21 37.63
N GLY A 3 42.26 -14.40 38.49
CA GLY A 3 40.80 -14.19 38.48
C GLY A 3 40.27 -13.31 37.33
N SER A 4 41.09 -12.39 36.80
CA SER A 4 40.66 -11.47 35.71
C SER A 4 40.47 -12.19 34.38
N PHE A 5 41.39 -13.12 34.05
CA PHE A 5 41.41 -13.79 32.76
C PHE A 5 40.18 -14.70 32.53
N LEU A 6 39.70 -15.36 33.58
CA LEU A 6 38.49 -16.19 33.54
C LEU A 6 37.22 -15.34 33.33
N LEU A 7 37.17 -14.15 33.93
CA LEU A 7 36.05 -13.23 33.77
C LEU A 7 36.00 -12.67 32.33
N ASP A 8 37.16 -12.28 31.79
CA ASP A 8 37.27 -11.78 30.42
C ASP A 8 36.89 -12.86 29.40
N LEU A 9 37.29 -14.11 29.63
CA LEU A 9 36.92 -15.24 28.76
C LEU A 9 35.41 -15.52 28.77
N LEU A 10 34.77 -15.41 29.94
CA LEU A 10 33.31 -15.58 30.08
C LEU A 10 32.52 -14.45 29.40
N VAL A 11 33.00 -13.20 29.49
CA VAL A 11 32.38 -12.05 28.82
C VAL A 11 32.48 -12.20 27.29
N VAL A 12 33.64 -12.61 26.77
CA VAL A 12 33.83 -12.87 25.34
C VAL A 12 32.94 -14.03 24.86
N ALA A 13 32.85 -15.11 25.64
CA ALA A 13 31.98 -16.24 25.33
C ALA A 13 30.49 -15.83 25.32
N ALA A 14 30.04 -15.05 26.30
CA ALA A 14 28.67 -14.54 26.36
C ALA A 14 28.35 -13.61 25.18
N ALA A 15 29.28 -12.73 24.80
CA ALA A 15 29.13 -11.85 23.64
C ALA A 15 29.07 -12.65 22.33
N ALA A 16 29.90 -13.68 22.18
CA ALA A 16 29.90 -14.55 21.01
C ALA A 16 28.59 -15.35 20.89
N VAL A 17 28.06 -15.88 22.00
CA VAL A 17 26.76 -16.56 22.03
C VAL A 17 25.62 -15.58 21.71
N GLY A 18 25.66 -14.36 22.27
CA GLY A 18 24.68 -13.31 21.96
C GLY A 18 24.68 -12.91 20.49
N LEU A 19 25.87 -12.74 19.88
CA LEU A 19 26.03 -12.45 18.46
C LEU A 19 25.57 -13.62 17.59
N GLY A 20 25.93 -14.85 17.96
CA GLY A 20 25.49 -16.07 17.28
C GLY A 20 23.96 -16.23 17.30
N TYR A 21 23.32 -15.94 18.43
CA TYR A 21 21.87 -15.94 18.57
C TYR A 21 21.19 -14.87 17.71
N LEU A 22 21.75 -13.66 17.67
CA LEU A 22 21.27 -12.57 16.81
C LEU A 22 21.36 -12.95 15.32
N LEU A 23 22.52 -13.44 14.87
CA LEU A 23 22.72 -13.90 13.50
C LEU A 23 21.77 -15.06 13.15
N PHE A 24 21.60 -16.02 14.05
CA PHE A 24 20.65 -17.11 13.87
C PHE A 24 19.22 -16.60 13.73
N ARG A 25 18.77 -15.67 14.58
CA ARG A 25 17.44 -15.05 14.46
C ARG A 25 17.28 -14.33 13.12
N VAL A 26 18.28 -13.56 12.69
CA VAL A 26 18.28 -12.86 11.39
C VAL A 26 18.15 -13.86 10.24
N LEU A 27 18.91 -14.96 10.26
CA LEU A 27 18.87 -15.99 9.21
C LEU A 27 17.54 -16.74 9.18
N VAL A 28 16.97 -17.08 10.34
CA VAL A 28 15.66 -17.75 10.44
C VAL A 28 14.55 -16.82 9.97
N GLN A 29 14.55 -15.55 10.41
CA GLN A 29 13.60 -14.54 9.94
C GLN A 29 13.72 -14.34 8.43
N GLY A 30 14.95 -14.21 7.91
CA GLY A 30 15.21 -14.08 6.47
C GLY A 30 14.70 -15.28 5.66
N LYS A 31 14.91 -16.52 6.12
CA LYS A 31 14.36 -17.72 5.45
C LYS A 31 12.84 -17.77 5.47
N GLN A 32 12.21 -17.42 6.60
CA GLN A 32 10.76 -17.38 6.71
C GLN A 32 10.13 -16.28 5.84
N LEU A 33 10.80 -15.15 5.70
CA LEU A 33 10.39 -14.07 4.79
C LEU A 33 10.53 -14.53 3.33
N TYR A 34 11.68 -15.12 2.96
CA TYR A 34 11.93 -15.60 1.60
C TYR A 34 10.94 -16.68 1.13
N GLY A 35 10.59 -17.64 2.00
CA GLY A 35 9.56 -18.65 1.68
C GLY A 35 8.18 -18.03 1.46
N ARG A 36 7.78 -17.08 2.31
CA ARG A 36 6.51 -16.35 2.17
C ARG A 36 6.51 -15.45 0.92
N ASP A 37 7.63 -14.84 0.58
CA ASP A 37 7.75 -13.99 -0.61
C ASP A 37 7.55 -14.83 -1.89
N ARG A 38 8.09 -16.05 -1.96
CA ARG A 38 7.92 -16.94 -3.12
C ARG A 38 6.48 -17.43 -3.32
N GLU A 39 5.80 -17.81 -2.23
CA GLU A 39 4.38 -18.18 -2.27
C GLU A 39 3.50 -16.98 -2.69
N ARG A 40 3.85 -15.79 -2.21
CA ARG A 40 3.18 -14.53 -2.61
C ARG A 40 3.42 -14.18 -4.06
N GLU A 41 4.63 -14.37 -4.58
CA GLU A 41 4.99 -14.08 -5.97
C GLU A 41 4.15 -14.89 -6.95
N SER A 42 4.02 -16.21 -6.72
CA SER A 42 3.13 -17.06 -7.52
C SER A 42 1.66 -16.61 -7.46
N SER A 43 1.19 -16.19 -6.28
CA SER A 43 -0.17 -15.66 -6.15
C SER A 43 -0.32 -14.34 -6.91
N TRP A 44 0.68 -13.45 -6.85
CA TRP A 44 0.65 -12.15 -7.51
C TRP A 44 0.62 -12.29 -9.03
N ASP A 45 1.42 -13.19 -9.59
CA ASP A 45 1.43 -13.43 -11.04
C ASP A 45 0.06 -13.91 -11.53
N SER A 46 -0.58 -14.80 -10.77
CA SER A 46 -1.92 -15.30 -11.12
C SER A 46 -3.00 -14.21 -11.04
N THR A 47 -2.95 -13.33 -10.02
CA THR A 47 -3.89 -12.21 -9.89
C THR A 47 -3.64 -11.15 -10.96
N GLN A 48 -2.37 -10.84 -11.25
CA GLN A 48 -1.97 -9.90 -12.29
C GLN A 48 -2.43 -10.40 -13.66
N GLN A 49 -2.26 -11.69 -13.95
CA GLN A 49 -2.73 -12.28 -15.21
C GLN A 49 -4.26 -12.20 -15.34
N SER A 50 -5.00 -12.41 -14.24
CA SER A 50 -6.46 -12.25 -14.23
C SER A 50 -6.88 -10.81 -14.61
N ALA A 51 -6.19 -9.81 -14.07
CA ALA A 51 -6.43 -8.40 -14.40
C ALA A 51 -6.06 -8.06 -15.85
N ILE A 52 -4.97 -8.62 -16.39
CA ILE A 52 -4.56 -8.50 -17.79
C ILE A 52 -5.63 -9.10 -18.72
N ASP A 53 -6.15 -10.28 -18.39
CA ASP A 53 -7.16 -10.95 -19.20
C ASP A 53 -8.47 -10.15 -19.23
N LEU A 54 -8.87 -9.56 -18.10
CA LEU A 54 -9.97 -8.61 -18.06
C LEU A 54 -9.70 -7.41 -18.98
N ALA A 55 -8.53 -6.78 -18.86
CA ALA A 55 -8.16 -5.63 -19.66
C ALA A 55 -8.24 -5.92 -21.17
N ARG A 56 -7.72 -7.07 -21.60
CA ARG A 56 -7.79 -7.54 -22.99
C ARG A 56 -9.24 -7.72 -23.46
N ARG A 57 -10.10 -8.37 -22.66
CA ARG A 57 -11.53 -8.56 -23.01
C ARG A 57 -12.29 -7.24 -23.08
N SER A 58 -11.91 -6.26 -22.26
CA SER A 58 -12.53 -4.94 -22.20
C SER A 58 -11.96 -3.95 -23.22
N GLY A 59 -10.97 -4.33 -24.02
CA GLY A 59 -10.32 -3.46 -25.00
C GLY A 59 -9.46 -2.36 -24.39
N TRP A 60 -8.98 -2.55 -23.16
CA TRP A 60 -8.05 -1.64 -22.49
C TRP A 60 -6.63 -1.88 -23.00
N GLN A 61 -5.81 -0.83 -22.99
CA GLN A 61 -4.39 -0.96 -23.29
C GLN A 61 -3.67 -1.64 -22.12
N VAL A 62 -2.75 -2.55 -22.44
CA VAL A 62 -1.90 -3.26 -21.49
C VAL A 62 -0.44 -2.94 -21.81
N ASP A 63 0.31 -2.51 -20.81
CA ASP A 63 1.74 -2.23 -20.90
C ASP A 63 2.47 -2.92 -19.73
N GLU A 64 3.30 -3.91 -20.05
CA GLU A 64 3.99 -4.76 -19.07
C GLU A 64 5.43 -4.25 -18.87
N HIS A 65 5.86 -4.14 -17.62
CA HIS A 65 7.16 -3.61 -17.19
C HIS A 65 7.50 -2.21 -17.75
N PRO A 66 6.61 -1.21 -17.63
CA PRO A 66 6.85 0.10 -18.20
C PRO A 66 7.95 0.84 -17.43
N ASP A 67 8.76 1.62 -18.15
CA ASP A 67 9.76 2.50 -17.55
C ASP A 67 9.09 3.75 -16.95
N ARG A 68 8.49 3.56 -15.78
CA ARG A 68 7.75 4.60 -15.05
C ARG A 68 8.31 4.78 -13.64
N SER A 69 8.37 6.04 -13.23
CA SER A 69 8.69 6.41 -11.86
C SER A 69 7.43 6.47 -10.99
N TRP A 70 7.57 6.09 -9.73
CA TRP A 70 6.45 6.18 -8.77
C TRP A 70 5.98 7.63 -8.61
N PRO A 71 4.66 7.89 -8.61
CA PRO A 71 4.14 9.25 -8.50
C PRO A 71 4.60 9.96 -7.22
N GLU A 72 5.18 11.15 -7.37
CA GLU A 72 5.80 11.89 -6.26
C GLU A 72 4.79 12.29 -5.18
N ASP A 73 3.58 12.62 -5.59
CA ASP A 73 2.46 13.00 -4.73
C ASP A 73 1.98 11.85 -3.82
N LEU A 74 2.33 10.61 -4.16
CA LEU A 74 1.99 9.39 -3.44
C LEU A 74 3.18 8.79 -2.68
N ARG A 75 4.33 9.46 -2.63
CA ARG A 75 5.49 8.93 -1.89
C ARG A 75 5.18 8.88 -0.40
N SER A 76 5.45 7.71 0.19
CA SER A 76 5.59 7.52 1.62
C SER A 76 7.08 7.45 2.02
N VAL A 77 7.40 7.83 3.26
CA VAL A 77 8.78 7.93 3.77
C VAL A 77 9.45 6.55 3.97
N ARG A 78 8.68 5.45 3.99
CA ARG A 78 9.19 4.10 4.35
C ARG A 78 9.34 3.13 3.17
N GLU A 79 8.99 3.52 1.96
CA GLU A 79 9.04 2.64 0.79
C GLU A 79 10.17 3.05 -0.15
N ASP A 80 10.97 2.06 -0.52
CA ASP A 80 12.13 2.21 -1.39
C ASP A 80 12.08 1.17 -2.52
N GLY A 81 12.74 1.45 -3.64
CA GLY A 81 12.86 0.52 -4.77
C GLY A 81 11.53 0.11 -5.39
N ARG A 82 10.80 1.08 -5.96
CA ARG A 82 9.52 0.81 -6.64
C ARG A 82 9.75 0.60 -8.14
N ALA A 83 9.41 -0.59 -8.65
CA ALA A 83 9.42 -0.89 -10.08
C ALA A 83 7.98 -1.03 -10.57
N CYS A 84 7.63 -0.32 -11.65
CA CYS A 84 6.33 -0.49 -12.29
C CYS A 84 6.33 -1.81 -13.07
N LEU A 85 5.37 -2.68 -12.79
CA LEU A 85 5.29 -3.99 -13.43
C LEU A 85 4.19 -4.06 -14.49
N LEU A 86 3.15 -3.27 -14.34
CA LEU A 86 1.98 -3.31 -15.22
C LEU A 86 1.30 -1.95 -15.22
N VAL A 87 0.85 -1.52 -16.39
CA VAL A 87 -0.12 -0.44 -16.56
C VAL A 87 -1.28 -0.92 -17.43
N LEU A 88 -2.49 -0.63 -16.97
CA LEU A 88 -3.75 -0.86 -17.67
C LEU A 88 -4.42 0.49 -17.92
N SER A 89 -4.71 0.83 -19.17
CA SER A 89 -5.31 2.13 -19.52
C SER A 89 -6.66 1.95 -20.20
N GLY A 90 -7.70 2.50 -19.58
CA GLY A 90 -9.05 2.59 -20.13
C GLY A 90 -9.41 4.01 -20.58
N PRO A 91 -10.67 4.24 -21.01
CA PRO A 91 -11.11 5.55 -21.50
C PRO A 91 -11.00 6.69 -20.48
N ASP A 92 -11.31 6.39 -19.22
CA ASP A 92 -11.40 7.35 -18.12
C ASP A 92 -10.42 7.07 -16.98
N PHE A 93 -9.64 5.99 -17.05
CA PHE A 93 -8.77 5.56 -15.95
C PHE A 93 -7.43 5.00 -16.42
N GLU A 94 -6.47 5.02 -15.49
CA GLU A 94 -5.21 4.29 -15.56
C GLU A 94 -5.03 3.50 -14.27
N ALA A 95 -4.68 2.22 -14.38
CA ALA A 95 -4.37 1.34 -13.27
C ALA A 95 -2.93 0.84 -13.39
N SER A 96 -2.22 0.67 -12.28
CA SER A 96 -0.82 0.24 -12.30
C SER A 96 -0.44 -0.64 -11.11
N SER A 97 0.35 -1.69 -11.40
CA SER A 97 0.99 -2.55 -10.40
C SER A 97 2.42 -2.10 -10.17
N TRP A 98 2.82 -2.09 -8.92
CA TRP A 98 4.16 -1.71 -8.51
C TRP A 98 4.71 -2.73 -7.52
N ALA A 99 5.90 -3.25 -7.81
CA ALA A 99 6.69 -3.95 -6.80
C ALA A 99 7.36 -2.91 -5.90
N ALA A 100 7.24 -3.08 -4.59
CA ALA A 100 7.87 -2.23 -3.59
C ALA A 100 8.52 -3.08 -2.49
N LYS A 101 9.45 -2.48 -1.74
CA LYS A 101 10.00 -3.07 -0.51
C LYS A 101 9.61 -2.20 0.68
N GLU A 102 8.86 -2.78 1.61
CA GLU A 102 8.50 -2.12 2.85
C GLU A 102 9.69 -2.17 3.82
N LYS A 103 10.25 -1.00 4.18
CA LYS A 103 11.28 -0.94 5.23
C LYS A 103 10.60 -1.06 6.60
N MET A 104 10.71 -2.23 7.22
CA MET A 104 10.35 -2.41 8.62
C MET A 104 11.45 -1.85 9.53
N VAL A 105 11.06 -1.04 10.51
CA VAL A 105 11.98 -0.49 11.53
C VAL A 105 12.67 -1.65 12.26
N GLY A 106 14.00 -1.70 12.21
CA GLY A 106 14.81 -2.74 12.86
C GLY A 106 14.97 -4.04 12.08
N ALA A 107 14.40 -4.18 10.87
CA ALA A 107 14.62 -5.33 10.00
C ALA A 107 15.77 -5.08 9.01
N LEU A 108 16.66 -6.07 8.84
CA LEU A 108 17.77 -6.01 7.87
C LEU A 108 17.30 -6.17 6.41
N ALA A 109 16.12 -6.73 6.20
CA ALA A 109 15.50 -6.89 4.90
C ALA A 109 14.03 -6.42 4.97
N GLY A 110 13.61 -5.65 3.97
CA GLY A 110 12.21 -5.27 3.81
C GLY A 110 11.39 -6.42 3.22
N ALA A 111 10.12 -6.51 3.60
CA ALA A 111 9.20 -7.44 2.98
C ALA A 111 8.85 -6.95 1.57
N GLN A 112 8.75 -7.87 0.61
CA GLN A 112 8.21 -7.50 -0.70
C GLN A 112 6.71 -7.24 -0.58
N SER A 113 6.27 -6.17 -1.22
CA SER A 113 4.86 -5.80 -1.32
C SER A 113 4.49 -5.44 -2.75
N ARG A 114 3.21 -5.63 -3.10
CA ARG A 114 2.63 -5.11 -4.32
C ARG A 114 1.71 -3.95 -3.99
N LEU A 115 1.97 -2.81 -4.60
CA LEU A 115 1.10 -1.65 -4.53
C LEU A 115 0.34 -1.55 -5.83
N TRP A 116 -0.97 -1.43 -5.71
CA TRP A 116 -1.84 -1.18 -6.84
C TRP A 116 -2.38 0.24 -6.77
N LEU A 117 -2.36 0.93 -7.91
CA LEU A 117 -2.80 2.31 -8.03
C LEU A 117 -3.78 2.43 -9.19
N LEU A 118 -5.01 2.85 -8.92
CA LEU A 118 -6.02 3.20 -9.93
C LEU A 118 -6.29 4.70 -9.86
N ARG A 119 -6.08 5.40 -10.97
CA ARG A 119 -6.38 6.82 -11.16
C ARG A 119 -7.52 6.96 -12.15
N LEU A 120 -8.62 7.55 -11.70
CA LEU A 120 -9.80 7.87 -12.49
C LEU A 120 -9.82 9.39 -12.74
N ARG A 121 -9.89 9.79 -14.00
CA ARG A 121 -10.10 11.19 -14.39
C ARG A 121 -11.54 11.59 -14.09
N ALA A 122 -11.72 12.56 -13.22
CA ALA A 122 -13.00 13.01 -12.70
C ALA A 122 -13.06 14.55 -12.68
N PRO A 123 -13.22 15.23 -13.84
CA PRO A 123 -13.02 16.69 -14.00
C PRO A 123 -13.97 17.55 -13.14
N GLU A 124 -15.09 16.98 -12.71
CA GLU A 124 -16.11 17.63 -11.88
C GLU A 124 -15.77 17.58 -10.37
N VAL A 125 -14.88 16.68 -9.94
CA VAL A 125 -14.44 16.61 -8.55
C VAL A 125 -13.64 17.88 -8.21
N ARG A 126 -14.05 18.59 -7.16
CA ARG A 126 -13.35 19.77 -6.61
C ARG A 126 -12.70 19.52 -5.25
N HIS A 127 -13.08 18.41 -4.61
CA HIS A 127 -12.77 18.09 -3.23
C HIS A 127 -11.40 17.41 -3.09
N SER A 128 -10.66 17.78 -2.04
CA SER A 128 -9.36 17.17 -1.73
C SER A 128 -9.44 16.37 -0.44
N LEU A 129 -9.69 15.06 -0.55
CA LEU A 129 -9.97 14.19 0.58
C LEU A 129 -9.01 13.00 0.59
N PHE A 130 -8.77 12.47 1.79
CA PHE A 130 -8.09 11.20 2.01
C PHE A 130 -8.95 10.31 2.89
N VAL A 131 -9.17 9.06 2.50
CA VAL A 131 -9.92 8.08 3.30
C VAL A 131 -9.22 6.74 3.26
N ARG A 132 -9.04 6.09 4.42
CA ARG A 132 -8.52 4.71 4.49
C ARG A 132 -9.12 3.94 5.65
N ARG A 133 -9.05 2.62 5.60
CA ARG A 133 -9.39 1.78 6.76
C ARG A 133 -8.42 2.01 7.93
N SER A 134 -8.96 2.01 9.15
CA SER A 134 -8.20 1.99 10.39
C SER A 134 -7.49 0.67 10.61
N ALA A 135 -6.15 0.75 10.71
CA ALA A 135 -5.29 -0.36 11.08
C ALA A 135 -4.87 -0.16 12.53
N ARG A 136 -5.46 -0.93 13.46
CA ARG A 136 -5.10 -0.87 14.88
C ARG A 136 -3.62 -1.24 15.06
N GLY A 137 -2.88 -0.41 15.81
CA GLY A 137 -1.58 -0.79 16.38
C GLY A 137 -0.32 -0.51 15.56
N GLN A 138 -0.36 0.35 14.53
CA GLN A 138 0.84 0.84 13.84
C GLN A 138 0.72 2.34 13.54
N GLU A 139 1.05 3.16 14.54
CA GLU A 139 0.89 4.63 14.54
C GLU A 139 2.10 5.38 13.96
N GLU A 140 2.52 4.98 12.77
CA GLU A 140 3.09 5.96 11.84
C GLU A 140 2.27 5.84 10.56
N LEU A 141 1.10 6.50 10.56
CA LEU A 141 0.25 6.65 9.40
C LEU A 141 1.07 7.33 8.30
N LEU A 142 1.56 6.55 7.34
CA LEU A 142 2.19 7.06 6.14
C LEU A 142 1.11 7.72 5.27
N LEU A 143 0.95 9.02 5.46
CA LEU A 143 0.16 9.83 4.56
C LEU A 143 1.00 10.16 3.33
N PRO A 144 0.42 10.08 2.13
CA PRO A 144 0.97 10.71 0.94
C PRO A 144 1.38 12.15 1.25
N THR A 145 2.52 12.60 0.72
CA THR A 145 3.11 13.92 1.03
C THR A 145 2.09 15.06 1.00
N ARG A 146 1.19 15.06 0.01
CA ARG A 146 0.12 16.05 -0.16
C ARG A 146 -0.91 16.15 0.99
N PHE A 147 -0.98 15.15 1.86
CA PHE A 147 -1.89 15.09 3.02
C PHE A 147 -1.15 15.10 4.36
N GLN A 148 0.19 15.15 4.35
CA GLN A 148 0.97 15.29 5.58
C GLN A 148 0.56 16.56 6.33
N GLY A 149 0.32 16.44 7.64
CA GLY A 149 -0.10 17.55 8.49
C GLY A 149 -1.58 17.97 8.37
N ARG A 150 -2.40 17.33 7.52
CA ARG A 150 -3.83 17.66 7.31
C ARG A 150 -4.80 16.71 8.04
N VAL A 151 -4.41 16.17 9.19
CA VAL A 151 -5.21 15.18 9.92
C VAL A 151 -6.24 15.84 10.82
N ALA A 152 -7.50 15.45 10.66
CA ALA A 152 -8.53 15.63 11.65
C ALA A 152 -9.13 14.25 11.98
N VAL A 153 -8.84 13.79 13.21
CA VAL A 153 -9.59 12.79 13.99
C VAL A 153 -9.39 11.29 13.64
N GLU A 154 -8.95 10.53 14.66
CA GLU A 154 -9.18 9.08 14.78
C GLU A 154 -10.65 8.82 15.18
N GLU A 155 -11.46 8.35 14.21
CA GLU A 155 -12.81 7.73 14.31
C GLU A 155 -13.99 8.55 14.88
N PRO A 156 -15.16 8.57 14.19
CA PRO A 156 -16.20 7.53 14.47
C PRO A 156 -17.04 6.95 13.29
N ILE A 157 -16.69 7.05 12.00
CA ILE A 157 -17.44 6.27 10.97
C ILE A 157 -16.81 4.91 10.72
N GLY A 158 -17.29 3.90 11.45
CA GLY A 158 -17.11 2.49 11.05
C GLY A 158 -15.67 2.01 10.89
N GLY A 159 -14.71 2.66 11.55
CA GLY A 159 -13.29 2.31 11.51
C GLY A 159 -12.51 2.84 10.31
N LEU A 160 -12.81 4.05 9.81
CA LEU A 160 -12.04 4.74 8.78
C LEU A 160 -11.25 5.94 9.36
N PHE A 161 -10.06 6.19 8.79
CA PHE A 161 -9.30 7.42 8.93
C PHE A 161 -9.62 8.36 7.77
N ALA A 162 -9.80 9.64 8.07
CA ALA A 162 -10.02 10.69 7.08
C ALA A 162 -8.96 11.82 7.20
N GLY A 163 -8.55 12.38 6.07
CA GLY A 163 -7.78 13.63 6.00
C GLY A 163 -8.55 14.66 5.18
N GLY A 164 -8.63 15.90 5.66
CA GLY A 164 -9.52 16.96 5.13
C GLY A 164 -10.58 17.40 6.15
N ASP A 165 -11.69 17.99 5.68
CA ASP A 165 -12.87 18.26 6.52
C ASP A 165 -13.65 16.96 6.73
N TYR A 166 -13.70 16.50 7.98
CA TYR A 166 -14.35 15.24 8.35
C TYR A 166 -15.86 15.24 8.05
N ARG A 167 -16.56 16.37 8.28
CA ARG A 167 -18.01 16.44 8.02
C ARG A 167 -18.32 16.32 6.53
N GLU A 168 -17.47 16.92 5.72
CA GLU A 168 -17.55 16.83 4.26
C GLU A 168 -17.32 15.39 3.77
N VAL A 169 -16.38 14.66 4.37
CA VAL A 169 -16.18 13.22 4.09
C VAL A 169 -17.40 12.40 4.50
N GLU A 170 -17.98 12.66 5.67
CA GLU A 170 -19.17 11.96 6.17
C GLU A 170 -20.38 12.18 5.25
N ASP A 171 -20.68 13.43 4.91
CA ASP A 171 -21.85 13.81 4.12
C ASP A 171 -21.74 13.28 2.69
N LEU A 172 -20.56 13.37 2.07
CA LEU A 172 -20.37 13.01 0.67
C LEU A 172 -20.09 11.50 0.49
N LEU A 173 -19.26 10.91 1.35
CA LEU A 173 -18.80 9.51 1.20
C LEU A 173 -19.47 8.55 2.17
N GLY A 174 -20.31 9.02 3.11
CA GLY A 174 -21.05 8.19 4.07
C GLY A 174 -21.69 6.93 3.47
N PRO A 175 -22.46 7.02 2.36
CA PRO A 175 -23.05 5.86 1.71
C PRO A 175 -22.05 4.82 1.16
N LEU A 176 -20.79 5.22 0.96
CA LEU A 176 -19.73 4.41 0.37
C LEU A 176 -18.77 3.82 1.40
N VAL A 177 -18.79 4.30 2.66
CA VAL A 177 -17.86 3.92 3.73
C VAL A 177 -17.68 2.40 3.86
N GLU A 178 -18.78 1.65 3.83
CA GLU A 178 -18.75 0.19 3.92
C GLU A 178 -18.02 -0.46 2.74
N GLN A 179 -18.21 0.08 1.53
CA GLN A 179 -17.50 -0.38 0.34
C GLN A 179 -16.00 -0.04 0.40
N VAL A 180 -15.66 1.17 0.86
CA VAL A 180 -14.26 1.57 1.10
C VAL A 180 -13.59 0.61 2.07
N ARG A 181 -14.25 0.31 3.19
CA ARG A 181 -13.74 -0.61 4.21
C ARG A 181 -13.56 -2.03 3.66
N ALA A 182 -14.55 -2.53 2.93
CA ALA A 182 -14.50 -3.85 2.30
C ALA A 182 -13.39 -3.96 1.25
N SER A 183 -13.10 -2.88 0.52
CA SER A 183 -12.05 -2.85 -0.51
C SER A 183 -10.63 -2.96 0.05
N GLY A 184 -10.44 -2.64 1.34
CA GLY A 184 -9.11 -2.46 1.94
C GLY A 184 -8.26 -1.38 1.26
N SER A 185 -8.87 -0.53 0.44
CA SER A 185 -8.18 0.48 -0.36
C SER A 185 -8.10 1.81 0.39
N TRP A 186 -7.19 2.65 -0.06
CA TRP A 186 -7.05 4.05 0.33
C TRP A 186 -7.59 4.88 -0.82
N ILE A 187 -8.39 5.88 -0.49
CA ILE A 187 -8.99 6.80 -1.45
C ILE A 187 -8.34 8.15 -1.26
N LEU A 188 -7.85 8.71 -2.36
CA LEU A 188 -7.27 10.03 -2.41
C LEU A 188 -7.94 10.80 -3.53
N THR A 189 -8.44 11.99 -3.24
CA THR A 189 -9.09 12.81 -4.27
C THR A 189 -8.37 14.13 -4.39
N ALA A 190 -8.14 14.59 -5.62
CA ALA A 190 -7.70 15.94 -5.95
C ALA A 190 -8.73 16.56 -6.91
N PRO A 191 -8.73 17.89 -7.09
CA PRO A 191 -9.54 18.49 -8.13
C PRO A 191 -9.23 17.83 -9.48
N GLY A 192 -10.25 17.25 -10.10
CA GLY A 192 -10.13 16.57 -11.38
C GLY A 192 -9.79 15.07 -11.33
N ASP A 193 -9.47 14.49 -10.17
CA ASP A 193 -8.98 13.11 -10.08
C ASP A 193 -9.42 12.37 -8.81
N VAL A 194 -9.75 11.08 -8.99
CA VAL A 194 -9.94 10.13 -7.89
C VAL A 194 -8.89 9.03 -8.01
N THR A 195 -8.14 8.81 -6.93
CA THR A 195 -7.12 7.78 -6.84
C THR A 195 -7.51 6.75 -5.80
N VAL A 196 -7.54 5.47 -6.20
CA VAL A 196 -7.73 4.32 -5.32
C VAL A 196 -6.43 3.53 -5.27
N MET A 197 -5.86 3.40 -4.07
CA MET A 197 -4.61 2.68 -3.85
C MET A 197 -4.84 1.47 -2.95
N ALA A 198 -4.15 0.35 -3.18
CA ALA A 198 -4.23 -0.84 -2.35
C ALA A 198 -2.86 -1.49 -2.18
N ALA A 199 -2.64 -2.14 -1.03
CA ALA A 199 -1.39 -2.87 -0.73
C ALA A 199 -1.41 -4.34 -1.21
N LEU A 200 -2.39 -4.70 -2.05
CA LEU A 200 -2.57 -6.04 -2.61
C LEU A 200 -2.93 -5.92 -4.08
N GLU A 201 -2.31 -6.78 -4.89
CA GLU A 201 -2.64 -6.96 -6.31
C GLU A 201 -4.10 -7.43 -6.44
N PRO A 202 -4.96 -6.72 -7.18
CA PRO A 202 -6.32 -7.17 -7.42
C PRO A 202 -6.35 -8.27 -8.50
N ASP A 203 -7.23 -9.25 -8.33
CA ASP A 203 -7.70 -10.05 -9.47
C ASP A 203 -8.69 -9.24 -10.32
N ALA A 204 -9.23 -9.84 -11.40
CA ALA A 204 -10.22 -9.20 -12.25
C ALA A 204 -11.41 -8.62 -11.47
N SER A 205 -11.99 -9.39 -10.54
CA SER A 205 -13.16 -8.97 -9.76
C SER A 205 -12.83 -7.81 -8.82
N GLY A 206 -11.64 -7.85 -8.21
CA GLY A 206 -11.11 -6.81 -7.35
C GLY A 206 -10.80 -5.52 -8.12
N LEU A 207 -10.39 -5.61 -9.39
CA LEU A 207 -10.17 -4.47 -10.25
C LEU A 207 -11.50 -3.83 -10.67
N GLU A 208 -12.48 -4.62 -11.10
CA GLU A 208 -13.83 -4.14 -11.43
C GLU A 208 -14.49 -3.45 -10.24
N PHE A 209 -14.40 -4.07 -9.06
CA PHE A 209 -14.92 -3.50 -7.83
C PHE A 209 -14.31 -2.14 -7.51
N ARG A 210 -12.97 -2.02 -7.62
CA ARG A 210 -12.26 -0.76 -7.34
C ARG A 210 -12.55 0.32 -8.38
N LEU A 211 -12.69 -0.04 -9.66
CA LEU A 211 -13.08 0.90 -10.70
C LEU A 211 -14.51 1.41 -10.49
N ARG A 212 -15.45 0.53 -10.13
CA ARG A 212 -16.81 0.91 -9.75
C ARG A 212 -16.80 1.85 -8.54
N LEU A 213 -16.06 1.49 -7.48
CA LEU A 213 -15.92 2.32 -6.29
C LEU A 213 -15.35 3.71 -6.62
N ALA A 214 -14.30 3.79 -7.46
CA ALA A 214 -13.72 5.07 -7.88
C ALA A 214 -14.74 5.96 -8.59
N ARG A 215 -15.58 5.38 -9.46
CA ARG A 215 -16.64 6.10 -10.18
C ARG A 215 -17.77 6.55 -9.25
N GLU A 216 -18.17 5.71 -8.30
CA GLU A 216 -19.17 6.08 -7.28
C GLU A 216 -18.66 7.23 -6.39
N VAL A 217 -17.39 7.19 -6.00
CA VAL A 217 -16.72 8.28 -5.26
C VAL A 217 -16.68 9.56 -6.08
N ALA A 218 -16.27 9.48 -7.35
CA ALA A 218 -16.27 10.63 -8.24
C ALA A 218 -17.66 11.25 -8.35
N ALA A 219 -18.69 10.42 -8.60
CA ALA A 219 -20.07 10.87 -8.71
C ALA A 219 -20.64 11.47 -7.41
N ALA A 220 -20.17 11.01 -6.25
CA ALA A 220 -20.55 11.59 -4.97
C ALA A 220 -19.90 12.98 -4.75
N LEU A 221 -18.64 13.15 -5.16
CA LEU A 221 -17.85 14.38 -4.96
C LEU A 221 -18.05 15.45 -6.05
N SER A 222 -18.83 15.15 -7.08
CA SER A 222 -19.23 16.07 -8.15
C SER A 222 -20.58 16.75 -7.91
N ARG A 223 -21.31 16.35 -6.86
CA ARG A 223 -22.61 16.94 -6.48
C ARG A 223 -22.41 18.21 -5.68
#